data_AF-A0AAU3JUR1-F1
#
_entry.id   AF-A0AAU3JUR1-F1
#
_cell.length_a   1.000
_cell.length_b   1.000
_cell.length_c   1.000
_cell.angle_alpha   90.00
_cell.angle_beta   90.00
_cell.angle_gamma   90.00
#
_symmetry.space_group_name_H-M   'P 1'
#
loop_
_entity.id
_entity.type
_entity.pdbx_description
1 polymer ?
#
loop_
_entity_poly.entity_id
_entity_poly.type
_entity_poly.pdbx_seq_one_letter_code
_entity_poly.pdbx_strand_id
1 'polypeptide(L)'
;MRCSLLRPDPAQHARLVEIRDNLHARIAEAEREGWLGEVEGLQVSLAGARDKLAQLGADQTRTRLALDLGIPTFRHVAGREGTSPSSLG
;
A
#
# COMPACT_ATOMS: atom_id res chain seq x y z
N MET A 1 -3.99 -8.43 -21.70
CA MET A 1 -3.85 -9.01 -20.35
C MET A 1 -3.40 -7.93 -19.39
N ARG A 2 -4.28 -7.35 -18.57
CA ARG A 2 -3.89 -6.42 -17.48
C ARG A 2 -4.23 -7.10 -16.16
N CYS A 3 -3.23 -7.62 -15.47
CA CYS A 3 -3.36 -7.97 -14.07
C CYS A 3 -3.25 -6.68 -13.26
N SER A 4 -4.38 -6.05 -12.92
CA SER A 4 -4.44 -4.86 -12.04
C SER A 4 -4.28 -5.22 -10.55
N LEU A 5 -3.41 -6.18 -10.22
CA LEU A 5 -3.38 -6.80 -8.88
C LEU A 5 -2.14 -6.47 -8.04
N LEU A 6 -1.23 -5.61 -8.51
CA LEU A 6 -0.13 -5.18 -7.64
C LEU A 6 -0.65 -4.12 -6.67
N ARG A 7 -1.16 -4.58 -5.52
CA ARG A 7 -1.33 -3.72 -4.35
C ARG A 7 0.04 -3.13 -3.99
N PRO A 8 0.15 -1.82 -3.75
CA PRO A 8 1.35 -1.25 -3.18
C PRO A 8 1.62 -1.93 -1.83
N ASP A 9 2.88 -2.24 -1.55
CA ASP A 9 3.30 -2.79 -0.26
C ASP A 9 3.06 -1.76 0.85
N PRO A 10 2.31 -2.08 1.92
CA PRO A 10 2.08 -1.17 3.05
C PRO A 10 3.35 -0.62 3.69
N ALA A 11 4.46 -1.36 3.66
CA ALA A 11 5.75 -0.89 4.16
C ALA A 11 6.29 0.32 3.37
N GLN A 12 5.82 0.55 2.14
CA GLN A 12 6.21 1.68 1.30
C GLN A 12 5.45 2.97 1.61
N HIS A 13 4.48 2.97 2.53
CA HIS A 13 3.68 4.16 2.84
C HIS A 13 4.54 5.38 3.19
N ALA A 14 5.49 5.21 4.12
CA ALA A 14 6.40 6.30 4.52
C ALA A 14 7.20 6.84 3.33
N ARG A 15 7.71 5.94 2.48
CA ARG A 15 8.45 6.32 1.29
C ARG A 15 7.60 7.07 0.26
N LEU A 16 6.34 6.68 0.08
CA LEU A 16 5.42 7.39 -0.83
C LEU A 16 5.05 8.78 -0.30
N VAL A 17 4.96 8.96 1.02
CA VAL A 17 4.80 10.27 1.66
C VAL A 17 6.01 11.16 1.38
N GLU A 18 7.23 10.64 1.57
CA GLU A 18 8.47 11.37 1.24
C GLU A 18 8.50 11.79 -0.24
N ILE A 19 8.13 10.88 -1.15
CA ILE A 19 8.09 11.17 -2.60
C ILE A 19 7.07 12.28 -2.89
N ARG A 20 5.87 12.21 -2.31
CA ARG A 20 4.84 13.24 -2.47
C ARG A 20 5.35 14.62 -2.02
N ASP A 21 5.98 14.68 -0.85
CA ASP A 21 6.46 15.94 -0.28
C ASP A 21 7.63 16.51 -1.11
N ASN A 22 8.51 15.64 -1.61
CA ASN A 22 9.55 16.04 -2.57
C ASN A 22 8.96 16.57 -3.88
N LEU A 23 7.93 15.92 -4.43
CA LEU A 23 7.25 16.38 -5.65
C LEU A 23 6.61 17.76 -5.45
N HIS A 24 6.00 18.04 -4.31
CA HIS A 24 5.51 19.37 -3.97
C HIS A 24 6.64 20.41 -4.01
N ALA A 25 7.78 20.12 -3.39
CA ALA A 25 8.93 21.02 -3.39
C ALA A 25 9.47 21.27 -4.81
N ARG A 26 9.55 20.23 -5.64
CA ARG A 26 10.01 20.33 -7.03
C ARG A 26 9.05 21.10 -7.93
N ILE A 27 7.74 20.94 -7.75
CA ILE A 27 6.74 21.72 -8.47
C ILE A 27 6.90 23.20 -8.11
N ALA A 28 6.99 23.53 -6.83
CA ALA A 28 7.15 24.90 -6.39
C ALA A 28 8.44 25.54 -6.93
N GLU A 29 9.54 24.78 -7.04
CA GLU A 29 10.78 25.23 -7.69
C GLU A 29 10.57 25.48 -9.18
N ALA A 30 10.03 24.50 -9.90
CA ALA A 30 9.81 24.61 -11.34
C ALA A 30 8.86 25.76 -11.71
N GLU A 31 7.85 26.04 -10.88
CA GLU A 31 6.97 27.21 -11.03
C GLU A 31 7.72 28.53 -10.83
N ARG A 32 8.61 28.63 -9.83
CA ARG A 32 9.44 29.83 -9.59
C ARG A 32 10.41 30.10 -10.72
N GLU A 33 11.03 29.05 -11.24
CA GLU A 33 12.03 29.13 -12.31
C GLU A 33 11.39 29.18 -13.73
N GLY A 34 10.07 29.09 -13.82
CA GLY A 34 9.34 29.15 -15.09
C GLY A 34 9.52 27.91 -15.98
N TRP A 35 9.90 26.77 -15.41
CA TRP A 35 10.09 25.50 -16.12
C TRP A 35 8.76 24.77 -16.35
N LEU A 36 7.88 25.38 -17.14
CA LEU A 36 6.51 24.90 -17.36
C LEU A 36 6.43 23.45 -17.87
N GLY A 37 7.38 23.04 -18.71
CA GLY A 37 7.44 21.66 -19.22
C GLY A 37 7.75 20.61 -18.15
N GLU A 38 8.49 20.97 -17.09
CA GLU A 38 8.73 20.07 -15.96
C GLU A 38 7.55 20.04 -14.99
N VAL A 39 6.86 21.17 -14.79
CA VAL A 39 5.70 21.27 -13.90
C VAL A 39 4.63 20.24 -14.28
N GLU A 40 4.28 20.12 -15.55
CA GLU A 40 3.27 19.16 -16.01
C GLU A 40 3.65 17.70 -15.65
N GLY A 41 4.88 17.29 -15.95
CA GLY A 41 5.37 15.94 -15.63
C GLY A 41 5.43 15.66 -14.13
N LEU A 42 5.78 16.68 -13.33
CA LEU A 42 5.81 16.58 -11.88
C LEU A 42 4.39 16.49 -11.29
N GLN A 43 3.41 17.20 -11.84
CA GLN A 43 2.01 17.13 -11.41
C GLN A 43 1.39 15.74 -11.71
N VAL A 44 1.68 15.15 -12.89
CA VAL A 44 1.26 13.77 -13.21
C VAL A 44 1.87 12.78 -12.21
N SER A 45 3.16 12.94 -11.90
CA SER A 45 3.84 12.09 -10.92
C SER A 45 3.24 12.24 -9.51
N LEU A 46 2.87 13.46 -9.13
CA LEU A 46 2.21 13.76 -7.85
C LEU A 46 0.83 13.11 -7.76
N ALA A 47 0.02 13.18 -8.82
CA ALA A 47 -1.27 12.50 -8.88
C ALA A 47 -1.08 10.99 -8.68
N GLY A 48 -0.14 10.36 -9.40
CA GLY A 48 0.16 8.94 -9.24
C GLY A 48 0.65 8.55 -7.84
N ALA A 49 1.41 9.43 -7.16
CA ALA A 49 1.82 9.20 -5.78
C ALA A 49 0.64 9.27 -4.80
N ARG A 50 -0.28 10.22 -5.00
CA ARG A 50 -1.51 10.36 -4.19
C ARG A 50 -2.44 9.16 -4.38
N ASP A 51 -2.61 8.68 -5.60
CA ASP A 51 -3.44 7.51 -5.91
C ASP A 51 -2.93 6.26 -5.18
N LYS A 52 -1.61 6.04 -5.19
CA LYS A 52 -0.98 4.93 -4.46
C LYS A 52 -1.18 5.04 -2.94
N LEU A 53 -1.07 6.23 -2.37
CA LEU A 53 -1.34 6.46 -0.94
C LEU A 53 -2.81 6.20 -0.59
N ALA A 54 -3.74 6.65 -1.43
CA ALA A 54 -5.17 6.39 -1.25
C ALA A 54 -5.48 4.88 -1.31
N GLN A 55 -4.85 4.16 -2.24
CA GLN A 55 -4.96 2.71 -2.35
C GLN A 55 -4.46 2.02 -1.07
N LEU A 56 -3.29 2.40 -0.54
CA LEU A 56 -2.76 1.87 0.72
C LEU A 56 -3.67 2.13 1.93
N GLY A 57 -4.31 3.29 1.99
CA GLY A 57 -5.26 3.63 3.07
C GLY A 57 -6.54 2.79 3.02
N ALA A 58 -7.10 2.60 1.82
CA ALA A 58 -8.26 1.74 1.62
C ALA A 58 -7.97 0.27 1.97
N ASP A 59 -6.77 -0.20 1.62
CA ASP A 59 -6.29 -1.55 1.91
C ASP A 59 -6.15 -1.84 3.41
N GLN A 60 -5.57 -0.91 4.16
CA GLN A 60 -5.47 -0.99 5.63
C GLN A 60 -6.85 -1.02 6.28
N THR A 61 -7.77 -0.17 5.83
CA THR A 61 -9.14 -0.11 6.35
C THR A 61 -9.86 -1.44 6.14
N ARG A 62 -9.77 -2.01 4.93
CA ARG A 62 -10.38 -3.31 4.61
C ARG A 62 -9.80 -4.45 5.45
N THR A 63 -8.48 -4.46 5.65
CA THR A 63 -7.82 -5.47 6.49
C THR A 63 -8.28 -5.39 7.93
N ARG A 64 -8.39 -4.17 8.48
CA ARG A 64 -8.86 -3.95 9.86
C ARG A 64 -10.30 -4.44 10.07
N LEU A 65 -11.19 -4.17 9.11
CA LEU A 65 -12.57 -4.68 9.13
C LEU A 65 -12.61 -6.22 9.05
N ALA A 66 -11.75 -6.86 8.27
CA ALA A 66 -11.70 -8.33 8.20
C ALA A 66 -11.23 -9.00 9.50
N LEU A 67 -10.31 -8.35 10.24
CA LEU A 67 -9.89 -8.81 11.58
C LEU A 67 -11.03 -8.67 12.61
N ASP A 68 -11.83 -7.61 12.50
CA ASP A 68 -13.00 -7.37 13.37
C ASP A 68 -14.12 -8.40 13.15
N LEU A 69 -14.24 -8.94 11.92
CA LEU A 69 -15.15 -10.04 11.59
C LEU A 69 -14.65 -11.44 12.03
N GLY A 70 -13.58 -11.51 12.84
CA GLY A 70 -13.13 -12.76 13.48
C GLY A 70 -12.39 -13.73 12.56
N ILE A 71 -11.84 -13.30 11.42
CA ILE A 71 -11.04 -14.17 10.56
C ILE A 71 -9.60 -14.26 11.10
N PRO A 72 -9.11 -15.44 11.51
CA PRO A 72 -7.78 -15.59 12.07
C PRO A 72 -6.69 -15.37 11.01
N THR A 73 -5.62 -14.68 11.40
CA THR A 73 -4.45 -14.49 10.53
C THR A 73 -3.75 -15.82 10.25
N PHE A 74 -3.11 -15.95 9.09
CA PHE A 74 -2.49 -17.18 8.57
C PHE A 74 -1.52 -17.87 9.55
N ARG A 75 -0.96 -17.12 10.52
CA ARG A 75 -0.10 -17.65 11.59
C ARG A 75 -0.81 -18.61 12.55
N HIS A 76 -2.15 -18.54 12.65
CA HIS A 76 -2.96 -19.47 13.44
C HIS A 76 -3.32 -20.77 12.71
N VAL A 77 -3.12 -20.86 11.38
CA VAL A 77 -3.53 -22.05 10.60
C VAL A 77 -2.46 -23.15 10.63
N ALA A 78 -1.20 -22.82 10.95
CA ALA A 78 -0.12 -23.79 11.10
C ALA A 78 0.04 -24.24 12.57
N GLY A 79 -1.01 -24.82 13.14
CA GLY A 79 -1.02 -25.35 14.51
C GLY A 79 -1.97 -26.53 14.69
N ARG A 80 -2.14 -27.33 13.64
CA ARG A 80 -2.72 -28.68 13.76
C ARG A 80 -1.85 -29.70 13.04
N GLU A 81 -0.59 -29.80 13.44
CA GLU A 81 0.00 -31.14 13.52
C GLU A 81 -0.93 -31.97 14.42
N GLY A 82 -1.75 -32.80 13.79
CA GLY A 82 -2.58 -33.79 14.46
C GLY A 82 -1.70 -34.68 15.31
N THR A 83 -1.61 -34.35 16.60
CA THR A 83 -1.05 -35.23 17.61
C THR A 83 -2.15 -36.25 17.94
N SER A 84 -1.82 -37.53 17.75
CA SER A 84 -2.66 -38.70 18.00
C SER A 84 -3.33 -38.71 19.38
N PRO A 85 -4.37 -39.54 19.55
CA PRO A 85 -4.25 -40.56 20.59
C PRO A 85 -4.69 -41.97 20.15
N SER A 86 -4.16 -42.93 20.91
CA SER A 86 -4.09 -44.37 20.72
C SER A 86 -5.39 -45.19 20.87
N SER A 87 -5.31 -46.43 20.38
CA SER A 87 -5.90 -47.71 20.85
C SER A 87 -7.42 -47.91 20.97
N LEU A 88 -7.90 -48.99 20.31
CA LEU A 88 -8.78 -50.08 20.78
C LEU A 88 -9.05 -50.98 19.55
N GLY A 89 -8.97 -52.31 19.52
CA GLY A 89 -8.75 -53.37 20.51
C GLY A 89 -8.49 -54.68 19.75
#